data_AF-A0A6U2AIK6-F1
#
_entry.id   AF-A0A6U2AIK6-F1
#
_cell.length_a   1.000
_cell.length_b   1.000
_cell.length_c   1.000
_cell.angle_alpha   90.00
_cell.angle_beta   90.00
_cell.angle_gamma   90.00
#
_symmetry.space_group_name_H-M   'P 1'
#
loop_
_entity.id
_entity.type
_entity.pdbx_description
1 polymer ?
#
loop_
_entity_poly.entity_id
_entity_poly.type
_entity_poly.pdbx_seq_one_letter_code
_entity_poly.pdbx_strand_id
1 'polypeptide(L)'
;EYEYISNGNFLIDGEEQFATRFNMIAGGTGITPVMQVAAEILRHPEDTTQISLVFACREEGDLLMRSTLDEWAANFPDKFKVQYILSDAWPKDWKYSTGFVSKPLFQKHLYGPGDDVYNLMCGPPVMLDKGCTPNLVALGHKKTRIFAF
;
A
#
# COMPACT_ATOMS: atom_id res chain seq x y z
N GLU A 1 -6.24 -9.08 14.08
CA GLU A 1 -7.01 -9.52 12.89
C GLU A 1 -7.52 -8.30 12.15
N TYR A 2 -7.42 -8.29 10.82
CA TYR A 2 -7.90 -7.21 9.96
C TYR A 2 -8.96 -7.74 9.02
N GLU A 3 -10.10 -7.06 8.94
CA GLU A 3 -11.20 -7.42 8.05
C GLU A 3 -11.77 -6.16 7.40
N TYR A 4 -11.75 -6.09 6.07
CA TYR A 4 -12.44 -5.02 5.36
C TYR A 4 -13.92 -5.39 5.17
N ILE A 5 -14.83 -4.48 5.50
CA ILE A 5 -16.27 -4.72 5.43
C ILE A 5 -16.86 -4.14 4.14
N SER A 6 -16.94 -2.80 4.04
CA SER A 6 -17.35 -2.07 2.82
C SER A 6 -17.26 -0.57 3.03
N ASN A 7 -17.13 0.21 1.94
CA ASN A 7 -17.26 1.67 1.94
C ASN A 7 -16.38 2.38 2.97
N GLY A 8 -15.14 1.93 3.11
CA GLY A 8 -14.16 2.47 4.04
C GLY A 8 -14.28 1.94 5.47
N ASN A 9 -15.30 1.12 5.79
CA ASN A 9 -15.45 0.48 7.09
C ASN A 9 -14.67 -0.82 7.15
N PHE A 10 -13.95 -1.03 8.25
CA PHE A 10 -13.15 -2.23 8.51
C PHE A 10 -13.04 -2.48 10.01
N LEU A 11 -12.63 -3.70 10.37
CA LEU A 11 -12.39 -4.11 11.74
C LEU A 11 -10.89 -4.32 11.98
N ILE A 12 -10.43 -3.90 13.15
CA ILE A 12 -9.14 -4.32 13.71
C ILE A 12 -9.40 -4.96 15.06
N ASP A 13 -9.10 -6.25 15.19
CA ASP A 13 -9.33 -7.03 16.41
C ASP A 13 -10.80 -6.94 16.90
N GLY A 14 -11.75 -6.87 15.96
CA GLY A 14 -13.19 -6.74 16.22
C GLY A 14 -13.67 -5.31 16.47
N GLU A 15 -12.76 -4.33 16.55
CA GLU A 15 -13.10 -2.92 16.76
C GLU A 15 -13.31 -2.19 15.44
N GLU A 16 -14.41 -1.44 15.33
CA GLU A 16 -14.77 -0.68 14.14
C GLU A 16 -13.80 0.46 13.86
N GLN A 17 -13.43 0.58 12.58
CA GLN A 17 -12.57 1.63 12.06
C GLN A 17 -13.13 2.15 10.74
N PHE A 18 -12.69 3.36 10.37
CA PHE A 18 -13.10 4.01 9.13
C PHE A 18 -11.94 4.74 8.45
N ALA A 19 -11.86 4.61 7.13
CA ALA A 19 -10.97 5.37 6.26
C ALA A 19 -11.51 5.47 4.84
N THR A 20 -11.40 6.64 4.22
CA THR A 20 -11.75 6.87 2.81
C THR A 20 -10.56 6.57 1.90
N ARG A 21 -9.33 6.55 2.46
CA ARG A 21 -8.10 6.33 1.71
C ARG A 21 -7.17 5.37 2.43
N PHE A 22 -6.65 4.39 1.69
CA PHE A 22 -5.66 3.45 2.15
C PHE A 22 -4.32 3.68 1.46
N ASN A 23 -3.30 3.94 2.27
CA ASN A 23 -1.90 3.76 1.87
C ASN A 23 -1.52 2.31 2.13
N MET A 24 -1.04 1.63 1.10
CA MET A 24 -0.64 0.23 1.20
C MET A 24 0.85 0.12 0.88
N ILE A 25 1.62 -0.55 1.73
CA ILE A 25 3.07 -0.74 1.55
C ILE A 25 3.37 -2.24 1.64
N ALA A 26 3.73 -2.84 0.52
CA ALA A 26 4.00 -4.28 0.42
C ALA A 26 5.48 -4.53 0.10
N GLY A 27 6.05 -5.59 0.70
CA GLY A 27 7.41 -6.08 0.40
C GLY A 27 7.41 -7.56 0.03
N GLY A 28 7.86 -7.92 -1.17
CA GLY A 28 7.94 -9.30 -1.64
C GLY A 28 6.61 -10.05 -1.52
N THR A 29 6.60 -11.19 -0.82
CA THR A 29 5.38 -11.99 -0.58
C THR A 29 4.34 -11.32 0.30
N GLY A 30 4.69 -10.22 0.99
CA GLY A 30 3.75 -9.41 1.78
C GLY A 30 2.69 -8.68 0.95
N ILE A 31 2.67 -8.84 -0.37
CA ILE A 31 1.61 -8.32 -1.24
C ILE A 31 0.25 -9.00 -0.99
N THR A 32 0.22 -10.23 -0.47
CA THR A 32 -1.02 -11.02 -0.42
C THR A 32 -2.11 -10.43 0.48
N PRO A 33 -1.87 -9.97 1.72
CA PRO A 33 -2.95 -9.41 2.55
C PRO A 33 -3.46 -8.09 1.95
N VAL A 34 -2.53 -7.32 1.38
CA VAL A 34 -2.82 -6.04 0.72
C VAL A 34 -3.71 -6.24 -0.51
N MET A 35 -3.44 -7.27 -1.32
CA MET A 35 -4.25 -7.63 -2.48
C MET A 35 -5.66 -8.04 -2.11
N GLN A 36 -5.86 -8.75 -1.00
CA GLN A 36 -7.19 -9.16 -0.55
C GLN A 36 -8.07 -7.94 -0.24
N VAL A 37 -7.53 -6.97 0.49
CA VAL A 37 -8.23 -5.70 0.81
C VAL A 37 -8.51 -4.90 -0.47
N ALA A 38 -7.52 -4.76 -1.34
CA ALA A 38 -7.70 -4.02 -2.59
C ALA A 38 -8.73 -4.68 -3.52
N ALA A 39 -8.72 -6.01 -3.66
CA ALA A 39 -9.68 -6.74 -4.47
C ALA A 39 -11.11 -6.58 -3.96
N GLU A 40 -11.31 -6.58 -2.64
CA GLU A 40 -12.60 -6.33 -2.00
C GLU A 40 -13.13 -4.93 -2.35
N ILE A 41 -12.32 -3.89 -2.14
CA ILE A 41 -12.67 -2.50 -2.48
C ILE A 41 -12.99 -2.34 -3.98
N LEU A 42 -12.19 -2.93 -4.85
CA LEU A 42 -12.29 -2.70 -6.29
C LEU A 42 -13.43 -3.47 -6.94
N ARG A 43 -13.87 -4.61 -6.39
CA ARG A 43 -14.99 -5.36 -6.98
C ARG A 43 -16.33 -4.64 -6.83
N HIS A 44 -16.47 -3.77 -5.83
CA HIS A 44 -17.71 -3.08 -5.50
C HIS A 44 -17.71 -1.67 -6.12
N PRO A 45 -18.54 -1.39 -7.14
CA PRO A 45 -18.55 -0.10 -7.83
C PRO A 45 -19.00 1.07 -6.95
N GLU A 46 -19.89 0.82 -5.98
CA GLU A 46 -20.38 1.78 -5.01
C GLU A 46 -19.33 2.17 -3.96
N ASP A 47 -18.31 1.32 -3.77
CA ASP A 47 -17.21 1.60 -2.87
C ASP A 47 -16.26 2.63 -3.50
N THR A 48 -16.28 3.83 -2.92
CA THR A 48 -15.48 4.99 -3.36
C THR A 48 -14.12 5.09 -2.69
N THR A 49 -13.76 4.11 -1.86
CA THR A 49 -12.48 4.07 -1.15
C THR A 49 -11.30 4.09 -2.12
N GLN A 50 -10.31 4.93 -1.84
CA GLN A 50 -9.14 5.10 -2.71
C GLN A 50 -7.90 4.41 -2.13
N ILE A 51 -7.06 3.85 -3.00
CA ILE A 51 -5.91 3.04 -2.65
C ILE A 51 -4.66 3.61 -3.31
N SER A 52 -3.59 3.70 -2.54
CA SER A 52 -2.25 4.01 -3.00
C SER A 52 -1.27 2.93 -2.57
N LEU A 53 -0.85 2.08 -3.50
CA LEU A 53 0.10 1.01 -3.25
C LEU A 53 1.55 1.42 -3.56
N VAL A 54 2.47 1.19 -2.62
CA VAL A 54 3.90 1.08 -2.88
C VAL A 54 4.29 -0.39 -2.76
N PHE A 55 4.77 -0.99 -3.84
CA PHE A 55 5.19 -2.39 -3.86
C PHE A 55 6.70 -2.51 -4.09
N ALA A 56 7.41 -3.01 -3.07
CA ALA A 56 8.86 -3.10 -3.01
C ALA A 56 9.35 -4.54 -3.20
N CYS A 57 10.25 -4.74 -4.14
CA CYS A 57 10.92 -6.01 -4.42
C CYS A 57 12.42 -5.81 -4.69
N ARG A 58 13.19 -6.88 -4.86
CA ARG A 58 14.62 -6.77 -5.14
C ARG A 58 14.87 -6.54 -6.63
N GLU A 59 14.17 -7.30 -7.46
CA GLU A 59 14.22 -7.24 -8.92
C GLU A 59 12.84 -7.37 -9.56
N GLU A 60 12.73 -7.12 -10.85
CA GLU A 60 11.44 -7.11 -11.55
C GLU A 60 10.73 -8.48 -11.51
N GLY A 61 11.49 -9.58 -11.57
CA GLY A 61 10.95 -10.94 -11.51
C GLY A 61 10.25 -11.29 -10.19
N ASP A 62 10.54 -10.54 -9.12
CA ASP A 62 9.91 -10.70 -7.81
C ASP A 62 8.55 -9.98 -7.70
N LEU A 63 8.16 -9.19 -8.70
CA LEU A 63 6.89 -8.44 -8.67
C LEU A 63 5.70 -9.37 -8.91
N LEU A 64 5.29 -10.04 -7.85
CA LEU A 64 4.12 -10.91 -7.87
C LEU A 64 2.85 -10.14 -8.27
N MET A 65 2.00 -10.77 -9.08
CA MET A 65 0.71 -10.21 -9.54
C MET A 65 0.83 -8.88 -10.29
N ARG A 66 2.00 -8.61 -10.90
CA ARG A 66 2.27 -7.36 -11.60
C ARG A 66 1.22 -7.01 -12.66
N SER A 67 0.86 -7.96 -13.50
CA SER A 67 -0.16 -7.78 -14.54
C SER A 67 -1.52 -7.37 -13.97
N THR A 68 -1.97 -8.02 -12.89
CA THR A 68 -3.22 -7.70 -12.20
C THR A 68 -3.19 -6.29 -11.60
N LEU A 69 -2.06 -5.90 -10.99
CA LEU A 69 -1.90 -4.57 -10.42
C LEU A 69 -1.92 -3.47 -11.51
N ASP A 70 -1.24 -3.71 -12.64
CA ASP A 70 -1.26 -2.79 -13.78
C ASP A 70 -2.66 -2.70 -14.40
N GLU A 71 -3.40 -3.81 -14.48
CA GLU A 71 -4.79 -3.85 -14.93
C GLU A 71 -5.72 -3.06 -14.00
N TRP A 72 -5.59 -3.22 -12.68
CA TRP A 72 -6.38 -2.43 -11.72
C TRP A 72 -6.09 -0.94 -11.82
N ALA A 73 -4.82 -0.55 -12.00
CA ALA A 73 -4.45 0.85 -12.18
C ALA A 73 -5.01 1.43 -13.48
N ALA A 74 -5.13 0.62 -14.55
CA ALA A 74 -5.72 1.04 -15.81
C ALA A 74 -7.25 1.13 -15.75
N ASN A 75 -7.91 0.17 -15.10
CA ASN A 75 -9.37 0.07 -15.04
C ASN A 75 -10.01 0.96 -13.97
N PHE A 76 -9.28 1.26 -12.89
CA PHE A 76 -9.77 2.07 -11.76
C PHE A 76 -8.84 3.25 -11.43
N PRO A 77 -8.50 4.13 -12.39
CA PRO A 77 -7.49 5.16 -12.20
C PRO A 77 -7.83 6.17 -11.08
N ASP A 78 -9.12 6.35 -10.77
CA ASP A 78 -9.59 7.24 -9.69
C ASP A 78 -9.58 6.58 -8.30
N LYS A 79 -9.51 5.23 -8.25
CA LYS A 79 -9.54 4.44 -7.00
C LYS A 79 -8.23 3.72 -6.70
N PHE A 80 -7.41 3.39 -7.68
CA PHE A 80 -6.22 2.57 -7.49
C PHE A 80 -5.03 3.14 -8.23
N LYS A 81 -3.96 3.44 -7.49
CA LYS A 81 -2.63 3.72 -8.03
C LYS A 81 -1.59 2.82 -7.40
N VAL A 82 -0.60 2.44 -8.20
CA VAL A 82 0.52 1.60 -7.78
C VAL A 82 1.86 2.22 -8.19
N GLN A 83 2.80 2.21 -7.25
CA GLN A 83 4.18 2.59 -7.44
C GLN A 83 5.08 1.41 -7.10
N TYR A 84 5.88 0.95 -8.07
CA TYR A 84 6.86 -0.10 -7.84
C TYR A 84 8.21 0.49 -7.41
N ILE A 85 8.97 -0.28 -6.63
CA ILE A 85 10.35 0.04 -6.28
C ILE A 85 11.22 -1.21 -6.24
N LEU A 86 12.40 -1.14 -6.86
CA LEU A 86 13.37 -2.24 -6.93
C LEU A 86 14.69 -1.87 -6.24
N SER A 87 15.18 -2.72 -5.33
CA SER A 87 16.37 -2.39 -4.52
C SER A 87 17.70 -2.84 -5.11
N ASP A 88 17.73 -3.92 -5.89
CA ASP A 88 18.98 -4.61 -6.24
C ASP A 88 19.27 -4.52 -7.75
N ALA A 89 18.27 -4.81 -8.58
CA ALA A 89 18.40 -4.80 -10.03
C ALA A 89 17.12 -4.30 -10.70
N TRP A 90 17.27 -3.56 -11.79
CA TRP A 90 16.15 -3.07 -12.58
C TRP A 90 16.50 -3.00 -14.08
N PRO A 91 15.50 -3.17 -14.97
CA PRO A 91 15.67 -2.98 -16.40
C PRO A 91 16.15 -1.57 -16.78
N LYS A 92 16.75 -1.43 -17.96
CA LYS A 92 17.21 -0.11 -18.46
C LYS A 92 16.06 0.89 -18.67
N ASP A 93 14.88 0.39 -18.99
CA ASP A 93 13.65 1.13 -19.22
C ASP A 93 12.75 1.20 -17.97
N TRP A 94 13.29 0.90 -16.79
CA TRP A 94 12.57 0.99 -15.53
C TRP A 94 12.12 2.43 -15.24
N LYS A 95 10.82 2.67 -15.39
CA LYS A 95 10.18 3.98 -15.22
C LYS A 95 9.75 4.31 -13.79
N TYR A 96 9.92 3.36 -12.86
CA TYR A 96 9.49 3.51 -11.47
C TYR A 96 10.68 3.81 -10.55
N SER A 97 10.49 3.69 -9.25
CA SER A 97 11.50 4.07 -8.26
C SER A 97 12.55 2.96 -8.08
N THR A 98 13.72 3.33 -7.61
CA THR A 98 14.82 2.39 -7.31
C THR A 98 15.34 2.61 -5.88
N GLY A 99 15.96 1.60 -5.30
CA GLY A 99 16.48 1.60 -3.94
C GLY A 99 15.46 1.11 -2.91
N PHE A 100 15.54 1.65 -1.70
CA PHE A 100 14.66 1.25 -0.59
C PHE A 100 13.50 2.23 -0.39
N VAL A 101 12.46 1.77 0.30
CA VAL A 101 11.39 2.67 0.76
C VAL A 101 11.95 3.81 1.60
N SER A 102 11.44 5.01 1.35
CA SER A 102 12.00 6.23 1.92
C SER A 102 10.92 7.30 2.13
N LYS A 103 11.20 8.26 3.01
CA LYS A 103 10.30 9.41 3.24
C LYS A 103 9.94 10.16 1.94
N PRO A 104 10.88 10.50 1.03
CA PRO A 104 10.53 11.18 -0.22
C PRO A 104 9.63 10.34 -1.14
N LEU A 105 9.86 9.02 -1.20
CA LEU A 105 9.01 8.10 -1.95
C LEU A 105 7.58 8.14 -1.43
N PHE A 106 7.41 8.03 -0.11
CA PHE A 106 6.09 8.07 0.52
C PHE A 106 5.40 9.41 0.33
N GLN A 107 6.12 10.51 0.53
CA GLN A 107 5.58 11.86 0.31
C GLN A 107 5.07 12.07 -1.12
N LYS A 108 5.74 11.47 -2.11
CA LYS A 108 5.37 11.60 -3.52
C LYS A 108 4.19 10.71 -3.91
N HIS A 109 4.13 9.49 -3.39
CA HIS A 109 3.23 8.47 -3.91
C HIS A 109 2.03 8.19 -3.01
N LEU A 110 2.20 8.24 -1.69
CA LEU A 110 1.13 7.98 -0.71
C LEU A 110 0.26 9.21 -0.45
N TYR A 111 -0.94 8.99 0.08
CA TYR A 111 -1.77 10.05 0.64
C TYR A 111 -1.11 10.60 1.91
N GLY A 112 -1.19 11.92 2.10
CA GLY A 112 -0.71 12.57 3.32
C GLY A 112 -1.48 12.14 4.58
N PRO A 113 -1.04 12.55 5.77
CA PRO A 113 -1.73 12.21 7.01
C PRO A 113 -3.13 12.83 7.05
N GLY A 114 -4.09 12.09 7.60
CA GLY A 114 -5.48 12.51 7.78
C GLY A 114 -6.20 11.55 8.71
N ASP A 115 -7.31 12.00 9.29
CA ASP A 115 -8.16 11.14 10.14
C ASP A 115 -9.01 10.15 9.31
N ASP A 116 -9.01 10.30 7.98
CA ASP A 116 -9.66 9.41 7.02
C ASP A 116 -8.65 8.58 6.20
N VAL A 117 -7.36 8.63 6.58
CA VAL A 117 -6.27 7.91 5.91
C VAL A 117 -5.73 6.82 6.81
N TYR A 118 -5.70 5.58 6.30
CA TYR A 118 -5.12 4.44 7.01
C TYR A 118 -3.93 3.86 6.25
N ASN A 119 -2.91 3.41 6.98
CA ASN A 119 -1.71 2.81 6.40
C ASN A 119 -1.67 1.32 6.73
N LEU A 120 -1.70 0.48 5.70
CA LEU A 120 -1.57 -0.96 5.80
C LEU A 120 -0.19 -1.36 5.28
N MET A 121 0.52 -2.21 6.00
CA MET A 121 1.84 -2.67 5.57
C MET A 121 2.07 -4.16 5.84
N CYS A 122 2.76 -4.82 4.92
CA CYS A 122 3.18 -6.21 5.10
C CYS A 122 4.47 -6.45 4.31
N GLY A 123 5.45 -7.08 4.94
CA GLY A 123 6.75 -7.32 4.33
C GLY A 123 7.81 -7.68 5.37
N PRO A 124 9.09 -7.76 4.97
CA PRO A 124 10.18 -8.13 5.88
C PRO A 124 10.25 -7.20 7.10
N PRO A 125 10.48 -7.72 8.33
CA PRO A 125 10.49 -6.89 9.55
C PRO A 125 11.40 -5.67 9.46
N VAL A 126 12.60 -5.83 8.88
CA VAL A 126 13.55 -4.72 8.69
C VAL A 126 12.97 -3.60 7.82
N MET A 127 12.21 -3.94 6.78
CA MET A 127 11.54 -2.96 5.93
C MET A 127 10.44 -2.23 6.71
N LEU A 128 9.64 -2.93 7.51
CA LEU A 128 8.57 -2.32 8.29
C LEU A 128 9.10 -1.41 9.40
N ASP A 129 10.04 -1.94 10.20
CA ASP A 129 10.55 -1.30 11.42
C ASP A 129 11.49 -0.13 11.12
N LYS A 130 12.29 -0.23 10.04
CA LYS A 130 13.29 0.80 9.69
C LYS A 130 12.87 1.67 8.50
N GLY A 131 12.11 1.10 7.57
CA GLY A 131 11.76 1.75 6.30
C GLY A 131 10.34 2.29 6.23
N CYS A 132 9.37 1.68 6.92
CA CYS A 132 7.96 2.08 6.81
C CYS A 132 7.55 2.98 7.98
N THR A 133 7.45 2.42 9.18
CA THR A 133 6.92 3.13 10.37
C THR A 133 7.63 4.45 10.65
N PRO A 134 8.98 4.55 10.65
CA PRO A 134 9.65 5.81 10.94
C PRO A 134 9.36 6.88 9.89
N ASN A 135 9.31 6.51 8.61
CA ASN A 135 9.07 7.44 7.51
C ASN A 135 7.61 7.93 7.50
N LEU A 136 6.63 7.05 7.75
CA LEU A 136 5.22 7.44 7.89
C LEU A 136 5.01 8.39 9.09
N VAL A 137 5.59 8.08 10.25
CA VAL A 137 5.51 8.94 11.44
C VAL A 137 6.19 10.29 11.19
N ALA A 138 7.34 10.30 10.51
CA ALA A 138 8.06 11.53 10.14
C ALA A 138 7.31 12.39 9.10
N LEU A 139 6.29 11.83 8.44
CA LEU A 139 5.34 12.54 7.57
C LEU A 139 4.06 12.96 8.31
N GLY A 140 3.92 12.61 9.59
CA GLY A 140 2.80 13.01 10.43
C GLY A 140 1.67 11.99 10.54
N HIS A 141 1.81 10.78 9.99
CA HIS A 141 0.82 9.72 10.21
C HIS A 141 0.84 9.28 11.68
N LYS A 142 -0.33 9.25 12.31
CA LYS A 142 -0.50 8.76 13.68
C LYS A 142 -0.21 7.26 13.72
N LYS A 143 0.50 6.77 14.74
CA LYS A 143 0.77 5.33 14.91
C LYS A 143 -0.51 4.49 15.00
N THR A 144 -1.58 5.06 15.54
CA THR A 144 -2.92 4.44 15.59
C THR A 144 -3.60 4.29 14.23
N ARG A 145 -3.03 4.88 13.17
CA ARG A 145 -3.46 4.78 11.77
C ARG A 145 -2.48 3.97 10.93
N ILE A 146 -1.72 3.08 11.57
CA ILE A 146 -0.76 2.18 10.93
C ILE A 146 -1.04 0.77 11.43
N PHE A 147 -1.29 -0.15 10.52
CA PHE A 147 -1.46 -1.57 10.81
C PHE A 147 -0.47 -2.40 10.00
N ALA A 148 0.27 -3.27 10.68
CA ALA A 148 1.11 -4.28 10.06
C ALA A 148 0.41 -5.64 10.14
N PHE A 149 0.29 -6.32 8.99
CA PHE A 149 -0.21 -7.69 8.94
C PHE A 149 0.78 -8.70 9.53
#